data_AF-A0AA35KDZ2-F1
#
_entry.id   AF-A0AA35KDZ2-F1
#
_cell.length_a   1.000
_cell.length_b   1.000
_cell.length_c   1.000
_cell.angle_alpha   90.00
_cell.angle_beta   90.00
_cell.angle_gamma   90.00
#
_symmetry.space_group_name_H-M   'P 1'
#
loop_
_entity.id
_entity.type
_entity.pdbx_description
1 polymer ?
#
loop_
_entity_poly.entity_id
_entity_poly.type
_entity_poly.pdbx_seq_one_letter_code
_entity_poly.pdbx_strand_id
1 'polypeptide(L)'
;MQSSRQTLVDEIECVEAPPLDSVFDNCSHVASDRGWTLGIRTQENTGKKDARFFFSLRTDRFKRSSTISVPHRYELNTWAHVAATYNGKQMLLYLNGERVARSSQQSGALHSPFMASCRTLILGGDSSEDGHHFRGHLALLAIWNAALPQEKLQRAFLRKVEDREATMVLSARFSRLEQQWVTFKDGAYPLVESFQVPEPPVFSPLVPPLCGQTVCDNVELISYYNSHWPLRNEKVVRYRVVNIHDDEGLHPTVSQEQIAHQHRVLSGAFGRYNITWQLSVHKVQSSLLRHRVVLMNCEPSKIGNEYCDPECEHPLTGYDGGDCRRLGRCYDWVRRDGVCNMECNNMLDNFDDGDCCNPRVTNVKKTCFDPESPHR
;
A
#
# COMPACT_ATOMS: atom_id res chain seq x y z
N MET A 1 23.47 -18.18 -24.57
CA MET A 1 22.47 -17.16 -24.18
C MET A 1 22.52 -16.97 -22.66
N GLN A 2 23.43 -16.12 -22.17
CA GLN A 2 23.47 -15.73 -20.76
C GLN A 2 22.65 -14.45 -20.59
N SER A 3 21.54 -14.55 -19.86
CA SER A 3 20.73 -13.39 -19.46
C SER A 3 21.30 -12.87 -18.14
N SER A 4 21.95 -11.71 -18.18
CA SER A 4 22.51 -11.07 -16.98
C SER A 4 21.36 -10.60 -16.09
N ARG A 5 21.22 -11.26 -14.94
CA ARG A 5 20.28 -10.90 -13.86
C ARG A 5 21.06 -9.97 -12.91
N GLN A 6 20.43 -8.99 -12.27
CA GLN A 6 21.17 -8.10 -11.36
C GLN A 6 20.37 -7.76 -10.11
N THR A 7 21.09 -7.62 -8.99
CA THR A 7 20.58 -7.09 -7.72
C THR A 7 21.51 -6.00 -7.23
N LEU A 8 20.96 -4.91 -6.69
CA LEU A 8 21.69 -3.85 -5.99
C LEU A 8 21.23 -3.78 -4.54
N VAL A 9 22.15 -3.53 -3.62
CA VAL A 9 21.89 -3.20 -2.21
C VAL A 9 22.71 -1.97 -1.84
N ASP A 10 22.06 -0.98 -1.25
CA ASP A 10 22.66 0.26 -0.76
C ASP A 10 22.15 0.58 0.66
N GLU A 11 23.02 1.03 1.55
CA GLU A 11 22.68 1.46 2.92
C GLU A 11 23.06 2.94 3.04
N ILE A 12 22.08 3.82 3.32
CA ILE A 12 22.19 5.29 3.17
C ILE A 12 21.69 6.05 4.42
N GLU A 13 22.42 7.08 4.91
CA GLU A 13 22.00 8.07 5.94
C GLU A 13 21.96 9.48 5.34
N CYS A 14 21.03 10.37 5.71
CA CYS A 14 21.00 11.73 5.11
C CYS A 14 20.60 12.85 6.04
N VAL A 15 21.30 13.98 5.99
CA VAL A 15 20.89 15.27 6.57
C VAL A 15 20.51 16.25 5.45
N GLU A 16 19.25 16.73 5.49
CA GLU A 16 18.58 17.76 4.64
C GLU A 16 18.52 17.56 3.09
N ALA A 17 17.38 17.90 2.45
CA ALA A 17 17.11 17.81 0.99
C ALA A 17 16.73 19.21 0.42
N PRO A 18 16.92 19.58 -0.89
CA PRO A 18 17.22 18.81 -2.14
C PRO A 18 18.48 19.31 -2.95
N PRO A 19 18.85 18.82 -4.19
CA PRO A 19 18.16 17.90 -5.13
C PRO A 19 18.93 16.65 -5.71
N LEU A 20 18.13 15.62 -6.06
CA LEU A 20 18.25 14.53 -7.08
C LEU A 20 19.54 13.70 -7.15
N ASP A 21 19.56 12.49 -6.57
CA ASP A 21 20.81 11.70 -6.47
C ASP A 21 20.64 10.18 -6.56
N SER A 22 21.61 9.47 -7.15
CA SER A 22 21.49 8.03 -7.45
C SER A 22 22.81 7.28 -7.67
N VAL A 23 22.72 5.94 -7.68
CA VAL A 23 23.66 5.01 -8.32
C VAL A 23 23.22 4.81 -9.76
N PHE A 24 24.11 5.09 -10.71
CA PHE A 24 23.81 5.13 -12.15
C PHE A 24 24.76 4.26 -12.99
N ASP A 25 24.22 3.48 -13.92
CA ASP A 25 25.01 2.74 -14.94
C ASP A 25 24.94 3.47 -16.29
N ASN A 26 26.02 4.17 -16.68
CA ASN A 26 26.08 4.93 -17.93
C ASN A 26 26.45 4.04 -19.12
N CYS A 27 25.44 3.49 -19.77
CA CYS A 27 25.57 2.76 -21.03
C CYS A 27 25.25 3.68 -22.23
N SER A 28 26.28 4.39 -22.73
CA SER A 28 26.37 5.17 -23.98
C SER A 28 25.68 6.55 -24.05
N HIS A 29 26.54 7.57 -24.19
CA HIS A 29 26.36 8.92 -24.73
C HIS A 29 24.94 9.54 -24.74
N VAL A 30 24.78 10.51 -23.84
CA VAL A 30 23.97 11.74 -23.99
C VAL A 30 22.44 11.61 -23.82
N ALA A 31 21.91 10.47 -23.37
CA ALA A 31 20.52 10.42 -22.90
C ALA A 31 20.38 9.50 -21.69
N SER A 32 19.91 10.06 -20.56
CA SER A 32 19.73 9.44 -19.23
C SER A 32 18.75 8.24 -19.17
N ASP A 33 18.38 7.68 -20.31
CA ASP A 33 17.34 6.69 -20.49
C ASP A 33 17.90 5.30 -20.83
N ARG A 34 19.21 5.05 -20.68
CA ARG A 34 19.83 3.74 -20.95
C ARG A 34 20.44 3.18 -19.67
N GLY A 35 20.14 1.92 -19.35
CA GLY A 35 20.65 1.25 -18.16
C GLY A 35 19.66 1.24 -17.00
N TRP A 36 20.20 1.36 -15.79
CA TRP A 36 19.44 1.35 -14.55
C TRP A 36 19.92 2.41 -13.59
N THR A 37 19.02 2.81 -12.70
CA THR A 37 19.26 3.86 -11.72
C THR A 37 18.53 3.52 -10.43
N LEU A 38 19.23 3.53 -9.30
CA LEU A 38 18.62 3.47 -7.97
C LEU A 38 18.95 4.76 -7.24
N GLY A 39 17.95 5.49 -6.77
CA GLY A 39 18.21 6.77 -6.12
C GLY A 39 16.99 7.39 -5.47
N ILE A 40 17.06 8.69 -5.22
CA ILE A 40 16.03 9.50 -4.58
C ILE A 40 15.51 10.52 -5.59
N ARG A 41 14.19 10.61 -5.76
CA ARG A 41 13.55 11.60 -6.63
C ARG A 41 12.42 12.31 -5.91
N THR A 42 12.26 13.60 -6.20
CA THR A 42 11.08 14.35 -5.80
C THR A 42 9.91 14.01 -6.71
N GLN A 43 8.79 13.63 -6.12
CA GLN A 43 7.53 13.43 -6.82
C GLN A 43 6.56 14.53 -6.41
N GLU A 44 6.00 15.24 -7.40
CA GLU A 44 5.00 16.28 -7.18
C GLU A 44 3.61 15.68 -7.36
N ASN A 45 2.90 15.49 -6.25
CA ASN A 45 1.49 15.11 -6.27
C ASN A 45 0.69 16.22 -5.58
N THR A 46 -0.30 16.79 -6.29
CA THR A 46 -1.26 17.75 -5.72
C THR A 46 -0.60 18.95 -5.00
N GLY A 47 0.49 19.50 -5.55
CA GLY A 47 1.20 20.66 -4.99
C GLY A 47 2.11 20.38 -3.78
N LYS A 48 2.23 19.12 -3.33
CA LYS A 48 3.24 18.70 -2.35
C LYS A 48 4.38 17.97 -3.05
N LYS A 49 5.61 18.42 -2.81
CA LYS A 49 6.84 17.80 -3.30
C LYS A 49 7.40 16.89 -2.20
N ASP A 50 7.25 15.59 -2.39
CA ASP A 50 7.78 14.58 -1.47
C ASP A 50 8.94 13.82 -2.16
N ALA A 51 10.07 13.65 -1.46
CA ALA A 51 11.16 12.81 -1.92
C ALA A 51 10.83 11.32 -1.69
N ARG A 52 11.25 10.44 -2.59
CA ARG A 52 11.04 8.98 -2.51
C ARG A 52 12.20 8.24 -3.15
N PHE A 53 12.54 7.06 -2.60
CA PHE A 53 13.43 6.13 -3.29
C PHE A 53 12.77 5.58 -4.55
N PHE A 54 13.56 5.41 -5.60
CA PHE A 54 13.10 4.87 -6.87
C PHE A 54 14.11 3.92 -7.48
N PHE A 55 13.60 3.00 -8.29
CA PHE A 55 14.38 2.15 -9.17
C PHE A 55 13.86 2.32 -10.60
N SER A 56 14.72 2.87 -11.46
CA SER A 56 14.48 3.02 -12.89
C SER A 56 15.28 2.00 -13.67
N LEU A 57 14.65 1.40 -14.67
CA LEU A 57 15.26 0.36 -15.49
C LEU A 57 14.81 0.47 -16.92
N ARG A 58 15.75 0.36 -17.85
CA ARG A 58 15.45 0.07 -19.25
C ARG A 58 16.20 -1.16 -19.71
N THR A 59 15.46 -2.09 -20.28
CA THR A 59 15.99 -3.26 -20.96
C THR A 59 16.15 -3.02 -22.46
N ASP A 60 16.99 -3.80 -23.11
CA ASP A 60 17.29 -3.70 -24.54
C ASP A 60 16.05 -3.78 -25.44
N ARG A 61 15.06 -4.53 -24.95
CA ARG A 61 13.82 -4.77 -25.68
C ARG A 61 12.92 -3.53 -25.73
N PHE A 62 13.06 -2.60 -24.80
CA PHE A 62 12.15 -1.47 -24.64
C PHE A 62 12.82 -0.14 -24.99
N LYS A 63 12.04 0.77 -25.58
CA LYS A 63 12.50 2.10 -25.99
C LYS A 63 12.52 3.12 -24.84
N ARG A 64 11.73 2.88 -23.78
CA ARG A 64 11.59 3.77 -22.62
C ARG A 64 11.91 3.00 -21.34
N SER A 65 12.44 3.72 -20.36
CA SER A 65 12.62 3.22 -19.00
C SER A 65 11.27 3.04 -18.31
N SER A 66 11.23 2.12 -17.35
CA SER A 66 10.15 2.01 -16.38
C SER A 66 10.71 2.35 -15.01
N THR A 67 9.98 3.13 -14.23
CA THR A 67 10.38 3.49 -12.87
C THR A 67 9.36 3.01 -11.86
N ILE A 68 9.83 2.32 -10.84
CA ILE A 68 9.06 2.02 -9.63
C ILE A 68 9.60 2.85 -8.47
N SER A 69 8.73 3.25 -7.55
CA SER A 69 9.11 4.03 -6.38
C SER A 69 8.53 3.43 -5.12
N VAL A 70 9.21 3.69 -4.01
CA VAL A 70 8.68 3.41 -2.68
C VAL A 70 7.42 4.26 -2.48
N PRO A 71 6.32 3.69 -1.97
CA PRO A 71 5.09 4.44 -1.73
C PRO A 71 5.20 5.40 -0.54
N HIS A 72 6.13 5.12 0.39
CA HIS A 72 6.46 5.93 1.56
C HIS A 72 7.29 7.16 1.20
N ARG A 73 7.18 8.17 2.06
CA ARG A 73 8.04 9.35 1.99
C ARG A 73 9.44 8.99 2.43
N TYR A 74 10.40 9.66 1.81
CA TYR A 74 11.77 9.69 2.27
C TYR A 74 11.84 10.32 3.67
N GLU A 75 12.53 9.67 4.60
CA GLU A 75 12.78 10.18 5.95
C GLU A 75 14.20 10.75 6.05
N LEU A 76 14.31 11.97 6.57
CA LEU A 76 15.60 12.62 6.80
C LEU A 76 16.20 12.10 8.12
N ASN A 77 17.52 12.04 8.16
CA ASN A 77 18.38 11.64 9.29
C ASN A 77 18.18 10.20 9.75
N THR A 78 17.83 9.31 8.83
CA THR A 78 17.57 7.90 9.12
C THR A 78 18.32 6.99 8.16
N TRP A 79 18.97 5.96 8.68
CA TRP A 79 19.56 4.90 7.85
C TRP A 79 18.46 4.12 7.13
N ALA A 80 18.60 3.96 5.81
CA ALA A 80 17.72 3.16 4.99
C ALA A 80 18.52 2.13 4.20
N HIS A 81 18.08 0.88 4.24
CA HIS A 81 18.61 -0.19 3.38
C HIS A 81 17.71 -0.33 2.15
N VAL A 82 18.19 0.10 1.00
CA VAL A 82 17.44 0.06 -0.27
C VAL A 82 18.02 -1.05 -1.14
N ALA A 83 17.16 -1.91 -1.67
CA ALA A 83 17.59 -2.95 -2.60
C ALA A 83 16.67 -3.04 -3.81
N ALA A 84 17.23 -3.32 -4.98
CA ALA A 84 16.48 -3.52 -6.21
C ALA A 84 16.91 -4.81 -6.89
N THR A 85 15.95 -5.58 -7.41
CA THR A 85 16.22 -6.82 -8.15
C THR A 85 15.56 -6.79 -9.51
N TYR A 86 16.23 -7.33 -10.52
CA TYR A 86 15.64 -7.60 -11.82
C TYR A 86 16.03 -8.99 -12.33
N ASN A 87 15.01 -9.83 -12.58
CA ASN A 87 15.19 -11.23 -12.98
C ASN A 87 15.04 -11.50 -14.49
N GLY A 88 14.92 -10.45 -15.32
CA GLY A 88 14.63 -10.57 -16.76
C GLY A 88 13.14 -10.50 -17.12
N LYS A 89 12.25 -10.47 -16.12
CA LYS A 89 10.78 -10.36 -16.31
C LYS A 89 10.12 -9.39 -15.33
N GLN A 90 10.72 -9.20 -14.16
CA GLN A 90 10.13 -8.44 -13.06
C GLN A 90 11.18 -7.57 -12.40
N MET A 91 10.79 -6.33 -12.16
CA MET A 91 11.47 -5.36 -11.31
C MET A 91 10.85 -5.43 -9.91
N LEU A 92 11.68 -5.49 -8.88
CA LEU A 92 11.26 -5.42 -7.49
C LEU A 92 12.14 -4.40 -6.76
N LEU A 93 11.51 -3.61 -5.89
CA LEU A 93 12.17 -2.63 -5.03
C LEU A 93 11.84 -2.97 -3.58
N TYR A 94 12.88 -2.94 -2.75
CA TYR A 94 12.84 -3.26 -1.34
C TYR A 94 13.36 -2.09 -0.52
N LEU A 95 12.73 -1.85 0.62
CA LEU A 95 13.17 -0.88 1.62
C LEU A 95 13.22 -1.59 2.97
N ASN A 96 14.34 -1.51 3.69
CA ASN A 96 14.58 -2.14 4.99
C ASN A 96 14.22 -3.63 5.00
N GLY A 97 14.55 -4.33 3.90
CA GLY A 97 14.28 -5.75 3.70
C GLY A 97 12.83 -6.10 3.30
N GLU A 98 11.90 -5.15 3.31
CA GLU A 98 10.51 -5.34 2.86
C GLU A 98 10.38 -5.06 1.36
N ARG A 99 9.61 -5.88 0.62
CA ARG A 99 9.29 -5.62 -0.78
C ARG A 99 8.17 -4.58 -0.89
N VAL A 100 8.51 -3.38 -1.34
CA VAL A 100 7.59 -2.22 -1.37
C VAL A 100 7.06 -1.87 -2.76
N ALA A 101 7.70 -2.33 -3.84
CA ALA A 101 7.17 -2.14 -5.19
C ALA A 101 7.51 -3.29 -6.16
N ARG A 102 6.67 -3.47 -7.18
CA ARG A 102 6.82 -4.46 -8.25
C ARG A 102 6.37 -3.88 -9.59
N SER A 103 7.09 -4.21 -10.66
CA SER A 103 6.65 -3.97 -12.04
C SER A 103 7.04 -5.12 -12.97
N SER A 104 6.22 -5.34 -13.99
CA SER A 104 6.48 -6.28 -15.10
C SER A 104 6.53 -5.57 -16.45
N GLN A 105 6.67 -4.24 -16.46
CA GLN A 105 6.70 -3.45 -17.70
C GLN A 105 7.97 -3.65 -18.52
N GLN A 106 9.07 -4.05 -17.89
CA GLN A 106 10.35 -4.37 -18.54
C GLN A 106 10.54 -5.88 -18.60
N SER A 107 11.11 -6.37 -19.71
CA SER A 107 11.47 -7.78 -19.88
C SER A 107 12.63 -7.96 -20.86
N GLY A 108 13.36 -9.05 -20.71
CA GLY A 108 14.54 -9.35 -21.53
C GLY A 108 15.85 -8.99 -20.81
N ALA A 109 16.95 -9.13 -21.54
CA ALA A 109 18.28 -8.82 -21.01
C ALA A 109 18.44 -7.29 -20.83
N LEU A 110 19.16 -6.91 -19.77
CA LEU A 110 19.68 -5.55 -19.62
C LEU A 110 20.84 -5.25 -20.56
N HIS A 111 21.45 -6.33 -21.06
CA HIS A 111 22.80 -6.35 -21.58
C HIS A 111 22.94 -7.45 -22.63
N SER A 112 22.37 -7.26 -23.81
CA SER A 112 22.68 -8.13 -24.94
C SER A 112 24.15 -7.93 -25.37
N PRO A 113 24.80 -8.96 -25.96
CA PRO A 113 26.14 -8.83 -26.51
C PRO A 113 26.29 -7.66 -27.50
N PHE A 114 25.19 -7.29 -28.18
CA PHE A 114 25.13 -6.17 -29.11
C PHE A 114 25.28 -4.80 -28.41
N MET A 115 24.88 -4.69 -27.14
CA MET A 115 25.03 -3.48 -26.32
C MET A 115 26.11 -3.65 -25.22
N ALA A 116 27.09 -4.53 -25.43
CA ALA A 116 28.14 -4.86 -24.46
C ALA A 116 29.35 -3.90 -24.44
N SER A 117 29.19 -2.65 -24.90
CA SER A 117 30.25 -1.63 -24.82
C SER A 117 30.40 -1.06 -23.41
N CYS A 118 31.64 -0.65 -23.07
CA CYS A 118 32.14 -0.30 -21.75
C CYS A 118 31.20 0.60 -20.92
N ARG A 119 31.12 0.30 -19.62
CA ARG A 119 30.14 0.85 -18.66
C ARG A 119 30.84 1.57 -17.55
N THR A 120 30.30 2.73 -17.18
CA THR A 120 30.75 3.47 -16.00
C THR A 120 29.65 3.40 -14.96
N LEU A 121 29.98 2.85 -13.80
CA LEU A 121 29.16 2.96 -12.60
C LEU A 121 29.49 4.29 -11.94
N ILE A 122 28.49 5.16 -11.84
CA ILE A 122 28.58 6.43 -11.13
C ILE A 122 27.85 6.26 -9.80
N LEU A 123 28.51 6.68 -8.73
CA LEU A 123 27.97 6.68 -7.38
C LEU A 123 27.94 8.12 -6.87
N GLY A 124 26.85 8.47 -6.20
CA GLY A 124 26.72 9.77 -5.55
C GLY A 124 26.35 10.92 -6.49
N GLY A 125 25.74 10.63 -7.65
CA GLY A 125 25.32 11.66 -8.60
C GLY A 125 25.00 11.11 -9.97
N ASP A 126 24.86 12.00 -10.93
CA ASP A 126 24.71 11.64 -12.34
C ASP A 126 25.78 12.28 -13.23
N SER A 127 25.73 11.98 -14.53
CA SER A 127 26.67 12.53 -15.50
C SER A 127 26.21 13.86 -16.11
N SER A 128 25.20 14.52 -15.54
CA SER A 128 24.70 15.80 -16.05
C SER A 128 25.71 16.92 -15.81
N GLU A 129 25.66 17.96 -16.64
CA GLU A 129 26.41 19.20 -16.40
C GLU A 129 25.78 20.06 -15.29
N ASP A 130 24.55 19.73 -14.88
CA ASP A 130 23.77 20.47 -13.87
C ASP A 130 24.20 20.15 -12.42
N GLY A 131 25.11 19.18 -12.22
CA GLY A 131 25.78 18.97 -10.93
C GLY A 131 24.91 18.34 -9.85
N HIS A 132 24.17 17.30 -10.20
CA HIS A 132 23.38 16.48 -9.28
C HIS A 132 24.29 15.58 -8.43
N HIS A 133 24.43 15.89 -7.12
CA HIS A 133 25.36 15.22 -6.21
C HIS A 133 24.71 14.83 -4.89
N PHE A 134 24.91 13.56 -4.52
CA PHE A 134 24.36 12.97 -3.31
C PHE A 134 24.88 13.66 -2.06
N ARG A 135 23.93 14.12 -1.24
CA ARG A 135 24.19 14.68 0.09
C ARG A 135 23.69 13.74 1.16
N GLY A 136 24.63 12.96 1.68
CA GLY A 136 24.41 11.99 2.73
C GLY A 136 25.57 11.02 2.80
N HIS A 137 25.36 9.94 3.53
CA HIS A 137 26.38 8.94 3.82
C HIS A 137 25.96 7.63 3.20
N LEU A 138 26.95 6.89 2.71
CA LEU A 138 26.80 5.55 2.17
C LEU A 138 27.66 4.62 3.02
N ALA A 139 27.08 3.54 3.53
CA ALA A 139 27.82 2.57 4.33
C ALA A 139 28.31 1.39 3.49
N LEU A 140 27.46 0.87 2.60
CA LEU A 140 27.74 -0.34 1.85
C LEU A 140 27.04 -0.29 0.50
N LEU A 141 27.81 -0.56 -0.58
CA LEU A 141 27.26 -0.84 -1.89
C LEU A 141 27.60 -2.27 -2.29
N ALA A 142 26.61 -3.04 -2.73
CA ALA A 142 26.82 -4.36 -3.27
C ALA A 142 25.99 -4.62 -4.54
N ILE A 143 26.61 -5.31 -5.50
CA ILE A 143 26.02 -5.64 -6.80
C ILE A 143 26.20 -7.12 -7.07
N TRP A 144 25.14 -7.80 -7.48
CA TRP A 144 25.16 -9.22 -7.87
C TRP A 144 24.77 -9.40 -9.33
N ASN A 145 25.27 -10.47 -9.95
CA ASN A 145 24.87 -10.94 -11.29
C ASN A 145 23.66 -11.90 -11.26
N ALA A 146 22.93 -11.91 -10.14
CA ALA A 146 21.72 -12.68 -9.93
C ALA A 146 20.65 -11.84 -9.24
N ALA A 147 19.38 -12.10 -9.53
CA ALA A 147 18.26 -11.57 -8.76
C ALA A 147 18.19 -12.33 -7.42
N LEU A 148 18.51 -11.67 -6.31
CA LEU A 148 18.47 -12.30 -4.99
C LEU A 148 17.02 -12.47 -4.53
N PRO A 149 16.69 -13.58 -3.86
CA PRO A 149 15.39 -13.76 -3.24
C PRO A 149 15.27 -12.88 -1.98
N GLN A 150 14.03 -12.56 -1.59
CA GLN A 150 13.73 -11.64 -0.49
C GLN A 150 14.39 -12.08 0.83
N GLU A 151 14.45 -13.38 1.11
CA GLU A 151 15.03 -13.92 2.34
C GLU A 151 16.53 -13.66 2.46
N LYS A 152 17.23 -13.49 1.33
CA LYS A 152 18.65 -13.08 1.34
C LYS A 152 18.79 -11.59 1.63
N LEU A 153 17.95 -10.76 1.02
CA LEU A 153 17.95 -9.30 1.24
C LEU A 153 17.55 -8.94 2.69
N GLN A 154 16.58 -9.66 3.26
CA GLN A 154 16.21 -9.54 4.66
C GLN A 154 17.37 -9.89 5.60
N ARG A 155 18.13 -10.96 5.30
CA ARG A 155 19.32 -11.31 6.07
C ARG A 155 20.45 -10.29 5.94
N ALA A 156 20.67 -9.75 4.74
CA ALA A 156 21.66 -8.71 4.52
C ALA A 156 21.36 -7.46 5.36
N PHE A 157 20.09 -7.03 5.36
CA PHE A 157 19.59 -5.95 6.21
C PHE A 157 19.78 -6.25 7.72
N LEU A 158 19.38 -7.43 8.20
CA LEU A 158 19.42 -7.77 9.63
C LEU A 158 20.82 -8.04 10.19
N ARG A 159 21.71 -8.64 9.39
CA ARG A 159 23.00 -9.13 9.90
C ARG A 159 24.18 -8.22 9.54
N LYS A 160 24.04 -7.28 8.61
CA LYS A 160 25.16 -6.49 8.04
C LYS A 160 26.37 -7.36 7.63
N VAL A 161 26.12 -8.62 7.29
CA VAL A 161 27.15 -9.60 6.90
C VAL A 161 26.88 -10.05 5.48
N GLU A 162 27.88 -9.86 4.63
CA GLU A 162 27.92 -10.36 3.26
C GLU A 162 28.31 -11.84 3.27
N ASP A 163 27.42 -12.67 2.75
CA ASP A 163 27.80 -14.00 2.29
C ASP A 163 28.64 -13.78 1.02
N ARG A 164 29.93 -14.14 1.04
CA ARG A 164 30.83 -14.05 -0.14
C ARG A 164 30.42 -15.14 -1.15
N GLU A 165 29.28 -14.92 -1.79
CA GLU A 165 28.73 -15.83 -2.79
C GLU A 165 29.35 -15.58 -4.17
N ALA A 166 29.48 -16.65 -4.95
CA ALA A 166 30.05 -16.65 -6.30
C ALA A 166 29.32 -15.76 -7.33
N THR A 167 28.20 -15.14 -6.95
CA THR A 167 27.37 -14.27 -7.80
C THR A 167 27.56 -12.78 -7.52
N MET A 168 28.31 -12.42 -6.47
CA MET A 168 28.63 -11.03 -6.16
C MET A 168 29.64 -10.49 -7.19
N VAL A 169 29.31 -9.35 -7.79
CA VAL A 169 30.10 -8.66 -8.82
C VAL A 169 30.93 -7.54 -8.20
N LEU A 170 30.32 -6.78 -7.28
CA LEU A 170 30.96 -5.65 -6.61
C LEU A 170 30.51 -5.61 -5.15
N SER A 171 31.44 -5.29 -4.25
CA SER A 171 31.17 -4.90 -2.87
C SER A 171 32.13 -3.76 -2.50
N ALA A 172 31.59 -2.68 -1.94
CA ALA A 172 32.33 -1.49 -1.54
C ALA A 172 31.87 -1.03 -0.14
N ARG A 173 32.84 -0.95 0.79
CA ARG A 173 32.67 -0.46 2.18
C ARG A 173 33.27 0.93 2.41
N PHE A 174 33.72 1.58 1.34
CA PHE A 174 34.25 2.95 1.30
C PHE A 174 35.41 3.29 2.25
N SER A 175 35.98 2.33 2.99
CA SER A 175 37.13 2.56 3.87
C SER A 175 38.44 2.86 3.11
N ARG A 176 38.51 2.54 1.82
CA ARG A 176 39.67 2.74 0.92
C ARG A 176 39.18 3.03 -0.50
N LEU A 177 38.59 4.21 -0.67
CA LEU A 177 37.92 4.62 -1.92
C LEU A 177 38.87 4.53 -3.12
N GLU A 178 40.10 5.00 -2.95
CA GLU A 178 41.14 5.06 -3.97
C GLU A 178 41.57 3.70 -4.54
N GLN A 179 41.19 2.59 -3.90
CA GLN A 179 41.51 1.24 -4.39
C GLN A 179 40.45 0.67 -5.34
N GLN A 180 39.22 1.18 -5.29
CA GLN A 180 38.07 0.65 -6.05
C GLN A 180 37.40 1.69 -6.95
N TRP A 181 37.60 2.97 -6.65
CA TRP A 181 36.90 4.09 -7.28
C TRP A 181 37.89 5.12 -7.81
N VAL A 182 37.44 5.86 -8.82
CA VAL A 182 38.10 7.06 -9.32
C VAL A 182 37.12 8.21 -9.20
N THR A 183 37.63 9.42 -8.95
CA THR A 183 36.79 10.62 -8.92
C THR A 183 36.20 10.87 -10.30
N PHE A 184 34.96 11.35 -10.33
CA PHE A 184 34.33 11.78 -11.57
C PHE A 184 34.70 13.25 -11.84
N LYS A 185 35.20 13.54 -13.05
CA LYS A 185 35.75 14.85 -13.43
C LYS A 185 36.82 15.32 -12.42
N ASP A 186 36.89 16.62 -12.12
CA ASP A 186 37.86 17.22 -11.18
C ASP A 186 37.39 17.17 -9.71
N GLY A 187 36.48 16.24 -9.38
CA GLY A 187 35.94 16.07 -8.02
C GLY A 187 36.96 15.53 -7.02
N ALA A 188 36.68 15.73 -5.73
CA ALA A 188 37.43 15.12 -4.63
C ALA A 188 36.73 13.84 -4.14
N TYR A 189 37.47 12.95 -3.48
CA TYR A 189 36.86 11.82 -2.77
C TYR A 189 35.99 12.33 -1.60
N PRO A 190 34.85 11.67 -1.31
CA PRO A 190 34.04 12.00 -0.15
C PRO A 190 34.79 11.73 1.16
N LEU A 191 34.34 12.41 2.22
CA LEU A 191 34.86 12.20 3.58
C LEU A 191 34.44 10.82 4.09
N VAL A 192 35.38 10.10 4.70
CA VAL A 192 35.10 8.83 5.39
C VAL A 192 34.88 9.13 6.87
N GLU A 193 33.64 8.97 7.32
CA GLU A 193 33.26 9.14 8.72
C GLU A 193 32.92 7.79 9.36
N SER A 194 33.37 7.58 10.60
CA SER A 194 33.05 6.39 11.38
C SER A 194 31.89 6.68 12.33
N PHE A 195 30.73 6.08 12.07
CA PHE A 195 29.56 6.19 12.95
C PHE A 195 29.47 4.99 13.89
N GLN A 196 29.16 5.26 15.16
CA GLN A 196 28.53 4.25 15.99
C GLN A 196 27.04 4.27 15.64
N VAL A 197 26.59 3.29 14.85
CA VAL A 197 25.17 3.12 14.58
C VAL A 197 24.48 2.92 15.93
N PRO A 198 23.60 3.83 16.37
CA PRO A 198 22.85 3.62 17.59
C PRO A 198 22.09 2.30 17.46
N GLU A 199 22.07 1.46 18.50
CA GLU A 199 21.15 0.32 18.50
C GLU A 199 19.75 0.88 18.20
N PRO A 200 19.05 0.36 17.19
CA PRO A 200 17.73 0.87 16.83
C PRO A 200 16.88 0.82 18.10
N PRO A 201 16.33 1.96 18.55
CA PRO A 201 15.54 2.00 19.78
C PRO A 201 14.40 1.02 19.56
N VAL A 202 14.36 -0.03 20.39
CA VAL A 202 13.43 -1.13 20.16
C VAL A 202 12.00 -0.59 20.21
N PHE A 203 11.44 -0.44 19.02
CA PHE A 203 10.06 -0.24 18.61
C PHE A 203 9.13 0.37 19.67
N SER A 204 9.32 1.64 20.01
CA SER A 204 8.31 2.39 20.74
C SER A 204 8.18 3.84 20.26
N PRO A 205 6.96 4.28 19.87
CA PRO A 205 5.74 3.49 19.74
C PRO A 205 5.70 2.65 18.45
N LEU A 206 5.15 1.43 18.53
CA LEU A 206 4.71 0.69 17.35
C LEU A 206 3.57 1.44 16.68
N VAL A 207 3.84 2.10 15.55
CA VAL A 207 2.83 2.76 14.75
C VAL A 207 2.11 1.71 13.90
N PRO A 208 0.75 1.71 13.84
CA PRO A 208 0.04 0.85 12.91
C PRO A 208 0.57 1.02 11.49
N PRO A 209 0.85 -0.09 10.76
CA PRO A 209 1.32 0.01 9.39
C PRO A 209 0.26 0.69 8.51
N LEU A 210 0.71 1.31 7.41
CA LEU A 210 -0.21 1.89 6.42
C LEU A 210 -1.11 0.79 5.83
N CYS A 211 -2.27 1.20 5.31
CA CYS A 211 -3.19 0.27 4.64
C CYS A 211 -2.47 -0.54 3.55
N GLY A 212 -2.64 -1.87 3.58
CA GLY A 212 -1.98 -2.80 2.65
C GLY A 212 -0.61 -3.31 3.12
N GLN A 213 -0.08 -2.80 4.23
CA GLN A 213 1.06 -3.36 4.94
C GLN A 213 0.61 -4.03 6.23
N THR A 214 1.29 -5.11 6.59
CA THR A 214 1.07 -5.82 7.84
C THR A 214 2.28 -5.67 8.75
N VAL A 215 2.08 -5.90 10.04
CA VAL A 215 3.17 -6.04 11.02
C VAL A 215 4.14 -7.15 10.59
N CYS A 216 3.66 -8.12 9.82
CA CYS A 216 4.44 -9.21 9.24
C CYS A 216 5.26 -8.83 7.99
N ASP A 217 5.19 -7.57 7.55
CA ASP A 217 6.06 -7.06 6.50
C ASP A 217 7.26 -6.28 7.09
N ASN A 218 7.18 -5.84 8.35
CA ASN A 218 8.27 -5.18 9.06
C ASN A 218 9.34 -6.20 9.51
N VAL A 219 10.43 -6.25 8.75
CA VAL A 219 11.51 -7.24 8.91
C VAL A 219 12.17 -7.15 10.29
N GLU A 220 12.42 -5.94 10.78
CA GLU A 220 13.04 -5.77 12.09
C GLU A 220 12.12 -6.30 13.20
N LEU A 221 10.86 -5.85 13.23
CA LEU A 221 9.90 -6.25 14.24
C LEU A 221 9.73 -7.78 14.31
N ILE A 222 9.60 -8.44 13.17
CA ILE A 222 9.47 -9.90 13.11
C ILE A 222 10.75 -10.58 13.61
N SER A 223 11.91 -10.07 13.22
CA SER A 223 13.20 -10.65 13.62
C SER A 223 13.42 -10.56 15.13
N TYR A 224 12.93 -9.48 15.76
CA TYR A 224 13.04 -9.25 17.19
C TYR A 224 11.85 -9.79 18.01
N TYR A 225 10.75 -10.23 17.38
CA TYR A 225 9.53 -10.63 18.08
C TYR A 225 9.75 -11.72 19.15
N ASN A 226 10.54 -12.75 18.81
CA ASN A 226 10.81 -13.85 19.74
C ASN A 226 11.86 -13.49 20.79
N SER A 227 12.87 -12.69 20.43
CA SER A 227 13.98 -12.31 21.31
C SER A 227 13.67 -11.13 22.23
N HIS A 228 12.72 -10.26 21.86
CA HIS A 228 12.34 -9.08 22.63
C HIS A 228 11.03 -9.30 23.39
N TRP A 229 11.12 -9.66 24.67
CA TRP A 229 9.97 -9.98 25.52
C TRP A 229 8.88 -8.89 25.57
N PRO A 230 9.17 -7.57 25.52
CA PRO A 230 8.13 -6.53 25.49
C PRO A 230 7.19 -6.61 24.28
N LEU A 231 7.66 -7.09 23.13
CA LEU A 231 6.80 -7.32 21.95
C LEU A 231 5.76 -8.42 22.23
N ARG A 232 6.04 -9.32 23.17
CA ARG A 232 5.17 -10.43 23.59
C ARG A 232 4.38 -10.16 24.88
N ASN A 233 4.47 -8.94 25.43
CA ASN A 233 3.61 -8.53 26.54
C ASN A 233 2.13 -8.67 26.18
N GLU A 234 1.31 -8.82 27.21
CA GLU A 234 -0.14 -8.85 27.09
C GLU A 234 -0.63 -7.68 26.22
N LYS A 235 -1.51 -7.98 25.28
CA LYS A 235 -2.07 -6.99 24.37
C LYS A 235 -3.51 -6.74 24.77
N VAL A 236 -3.87 -5.46 24.92
CA VAL A 236 -5.25 -5.06 25.21
C VAL A 236 -5.83 -4.42 23.96
N VAL A 237 -6.74 -5.12 23.28
CA VAL A 237 -7.46 -4.57 22.14
C VAL A 237 -8.68 -3.81 22.65
N ARG A 238 -8.63 -2.48 22.52
CA ARG A 238 -9.76 -1.60 22.85
C ARG A 238 -10.68 -1.48 21.65
N TYR A 239 -11.94 -1.80 21.82
CA TYR A 239 -12.94 -1.61 20.78
C TYR A 239 -14.20 -0.95 21.34
N ARG A 240 -14.88 -0.22 20.46
CA ARG A 240 -16.11 0.49 20.78
C ARG A 240 -17.24 -0.04 19.93
N VAL A 241 -18.28 -0.54 20.59
CA VAL A 241 -19.56 -0.85 19.93
C VAL A 241 -20.42 0.40 19.99
N VAL A 242 -20.78 0.95 18.83
CA VAL A 242 -21.77 2.03 18.74
C VAL A 242 -23.13 1.38 18.56
N ASN A 243 -23.96 1.41 19.61
CA ASN A 243 -25.28 0.78 19.60
C ASN A 243 -26.37 1.85 19.47
N ILE A 244 -27.07 1.84 18.34
CA ILE A 244 -28.10 2.83 18.02
C ILE A 244 -29.40 2.38 18.68
N HIS A 245 -30.10 3.30 19.34
CA HIS A 245 -31.40 3.11 19.96
C HIS A 245 -32.41 4.03 19.26
N ASP A 246 -33.69 3.80 19.51
CA ASP A 246 -34.72 4.81 19.22
C ASP A 246 -34.49 6.09 20.03
N ASP A 247 -35.24 7.13 19.70
CA ASP A 247 -35.12 8.45 20.35
C ASP A 247 -35.39 8.36 21.86
N GLU A 248 -36.27 7.45 22.28
CA GLU A 248 -36.60 7.15 23.68
C GLU A 248 -35.51 6.33 24.39
N GLY A 249 -34.56 5.72 23.66
CA GLY A 249 -33.51 4.89 24.21
C GLY A 249 -33.97 3.51 24.72
N LEU A 250 -35.20 3.10 24.42
CA LEU A 250 -35.84 1.88 24.90
C LEU A 250 -35.51 0.66 24.03
N HIS A 251 -35.35 0.88 22.73
CA HIS A 251 -35.18 -0.20 21.77
C HIS A 251 -33.82 -0.11 21.07
N PRO A 252 -32.80 -0.87 21.53
CA PRO A 252 -31.50 -0.93 20.86
C PRO A 252 -31.57 -1.69 19.52
N THR A 253 -30.58 -1.46 18.64
CA THR A 253 -30.34 -2.29 17.44
C THR A 253 -29.80 -3.66 17.83
N VAL A 254 -28.92 -3.74 18.82
CA VAL A 254 -28.34 -4.99 19.34
C VAL A 254 -28.55 -5.06 20.85
N SER A 255 -29.03 -6.20 21.37
CA SER A 255 -29.27 -6.34 22.81
C SER A 255 -27.97 -6.34 23.61
N GLN A 256 -28.06 -5.97 24.89
CA GLN A 256 -26.90 -5.97 25.78
C GLN A 256 -26.34 -7.38 25.99
N GLU A 257 -27.22 -8.39 26.04
CA GLU A 257 -26.86 -9.80 26.16
C GLU A 257 -26.09 -10.29 24.93
N GLN A 258 -26.50 -9.87 23.73
CA GLN A 258 -25.81 -10.22 22.50
C GLN A 258 -24.41 -9.60 22.45
N ILE A 259 -24.27 -8.32 22.82
CA ILE A 259 -22.95 -7.66 22.90
C ILE A 259 -22.06 -8.41 23.91
N ALA A 260 -22.57 -8.74 25.09
CA ALA A 260 -21.83 -9.45 26.12
C ALA A 260 -21.42 -10.87 25.70
N HIS A 261 -22.31 -11.58 24.98
CA HIS A 261 -22.02 -12.90 24.45
C HIS A 261 -20.90 -12.85 23.41
N GLN A 262 -20.99 -11.94 22.43
CA GLN A 262 -19.95 -11.79 21.41
C GLN A 262 -18.61 -11.37 22.02
N HIS A 263 -18.61 -10.46 22.99
CA HIS A 263 -17.41 -10.07 23.72
C HIS A 263 -16.74 -11.26 24.43
N ARG A 264 -17.54 -12.14 25.05
CA ARG A 264 -17.05 -13.35 25.71
C ARG A 264 -16.42 -14.34 24.72
N VAL A 265 -17.09 -14.58 23.59
CA VAL A 265 -16.58 -15.47 22.53
C VAL A 265 -15.26 -14.93 21.96
N LEU A 266 -15.21 -13.62 21.70
CA LEU A 266 -14.00 -12.95 21.21
C LEU A 266 -12.85 -13.06 22.22
N SER A 267 -13.12 -12.79 23.49
CA SER A 267 -12.12 -12.92 24.56
C SER A 267 -11.62 -14.36 24.72
N GLY A 268 -12.51 -15.35 24.63
CA GLY A 268 -12.15 -16.77 24.71
C GLY A 268 -11.30 -17.23 23.51
N ALA A 269 -11.63 -16.79 22.30
CA ALA A 269 -10.90 -17.17 21.08
C ALA A 269 -9.44 -16.71 21.09
N PHE A 270 -9.19 -15.53 21.66
CA PHE A 270 -7.87 -14.89 21.66
C PHE A 270 -7.10 -15.02 22.98
N GLY A 271 -7.74 -15.49 24.06
CA GLY A 271 -7.12 -15.60 25.39
C GLY A 271 -5.87 -16.47 25.42
N ARG A 272 -5.80 -17.55 24.61
CA ARG A 272 -4.60 -18.41 24.50
C ARG A 272 -3.35 -17.71 23.97
N TYR A 273 -3.50 -16.51 23.41
CA TYR A 273 -2.43 -15.71 22.83
C TYR A 273 -2.05 -14.50 23.70
N ASN A 274 -2.52 -14.42 24.95
CA ASN A 274 -2.34 -13.26 25.84
C ASN A 274 -2.90 -11.95 25.24
N ILE A 275 -3.95 -12.07 24.43
CA ILE A 275 -4.69 -10.94 23.87
C ILE A 275 -6.00 -10.81 24.65
N THR A 276 -6.13 -9.72 25.38
CA THR A 276 -7.34 -9.34 26.11
C THR A 276 -8.11 -8.27 25.33
N TRP A 277 -9.42 -8.22 25.55
CA TRP A 277 -10.31 -7.29 24.86
C TRP A 277 -10.94 -6.35 25.88
N GLN A 278 -10.97 -5.06 25.56
CA GLN A 278 -11.62 -4.04 26.37
C GLN A 278 -12.79 -3.44 25.57
N LEU A 279 -14.00 -3.79 25.97
CA LEU A 279 -15.23 -3.30 25.36
C LEU A 279 -15.63 -1.93 25.94
N SER A 280 -15.96 -0.99 25.07
CA SER A 280 -16.76 0.20 25.41
C SER A 280 -18.03 0.22 24.57
N VAL A 281 -19.17 0.53 25.18
CA VAL A 281 -20.44 0.67 24.43
C VAL A 281 -20.81 2.15 24.41
N HIS A 282 -20.93 2.72 23.22
CA HIS A 282 -21.42 4.07 23.02
C HIS A 282 -22.85 4.00 22.49
N LYS A 283 -23.79 4.58 23.24
CA LYS A 283 -25.21 4.59 22.87
C LYS A 283 -25.52 5.85 22.08
N VAL A 284 -26.21 5.70 20.96
CA VAL A 284 -26.70 6.80 20.14
C VAL A 284 -28.22 6.70 20.10
N GLN A 285 -28.94 7.74 20.50
CA GLN A 285 -30.41 7.79 20.44
C GLN A 285 -30.81 8.52 19.18
N SER A 286 -31.32 7.77 18.20
CA SER A 286 -31.84 8.33 16.96
C SER A 286 -32.69 7.29 16.24
N SER A 287 -34.01 7.46 16.25
CA SER A 287 -34.91 6.62 15.46
C SER A 287 -34.59 6.70 13.98
N LEU A 288 -34.16 7.86 13.48
CA LEU A 288 -33.71 8.02 12.09
C LEU A 288 -32.52 7.10 11.78
N LEU A 289 -31.43 7.20 12.55
CA LEU A 289 -30.23 6.38 12.31
C LEU A 289 -30.49 4.89 12.57
N ARG A 290 -31.38 4.56 13.51
CA ARG A 290 -31.72 3.18 13.84
C ARG A 290 -32.36 2.44 12.68
N HIS A 291 -33.16 3.13 11.88
CA HIS A 291 -33.83 2.54 10.72
C HIS A 291 -33.07 2.74 9.42
N ARG A 292 -32.00 3.55 9.41
CA ARG A 292 -31.19 3.80 8.22
C ARG A 292 -30.38 2.55 7.87
N VAL A 293 -30.54 2.10 6.63
CA VAL A 293 -29.73 1.03 6.04
C VAL A 293 -28.45 1.64 5.45
N VAL A 294 -27.30 1.06 5.80
CA VAL A 294 -26.01 1.41 5.19
C VAL A 294 -25.47 0.18 4.50
N LEU A 295 -25.36 0.25 3.18
CA LEU A 295 -24.67 -0.74 2.36
C LEU A 295 -23.32 -0.16 1.94
N MET A 296 -22.26 -0.95 2.09
CA MET A 296 -20.93 -0.52 1.71
C MET A 296 -20.85 -0.32 0.20
N ASN A 297 -20.34 0.83 -0.24
CA ASN A 297 -20.13 1.22 -1.65
C ASN A 297 -21.38 1.38 -2.53
N CYS A 298 -22.58 1.13 -1.98
CA CYS A 298 -23.85 1.38 -2.66
C CYS A 298 -24.41 2.75 -2.24
N GLU A 299 -24.07 3.78 -3.01
CA GLU A 299 -24.56 5.15 -2.79
C GLU A 299 -26.00 5.31 -3.28
N PRO A 300 -26.81 6.22 -2.69
CA PRO A 300 -28.19 6.42 -3.13
C PRO A 300 -28.35 6.74 -4.62
N SER A 301 -27.37 7.43 -5.23
CA SER A 301 -27.37 7.77 -6.66
C SER A 301 -27.11 6.58 -7.59
N LYS A 302 -26.74 5.42 -7.05
CA LYS A 302 -26.56 4.19 -7.82
C LYS A 302 -27.86 3.39 -7.95
N ILE A 303 -28.80 3.60 -7.04
CA ILE A 303 -30.02 2.80 -6.95
C ILE A 303 -31.05 3.33 -7.94
N GLY A 304 -31.45 2.51 -8.90
CA GLY A 304 -32.34 2.97 -9.96
C GLY A 304 -31.62 4.02 -10.79
N ASN A 305 -30.51 3.67 -11.42
CA ASN A 305 -29.79 4.54 -12.35
C ASN A 305 -29.76 3.94 -13.78
N GLU A 306 -30.59 2.91 -14.01
CA GLU A 306 -30.68 2.08 -15.22
C GLU A 306 -29.46 1.17 -15.45
N TYR A 307 -28.52 1.12 -14.52
CA TYR A 307 -27.33 0.29 -14.57
C TYR A 307 -27.34 -0.66 -13.38
N CYS A 308 -27.20 -1.96 -13.63
CA CYS A 308 -27.08 -2.91 -12.53
C CYS A 308 -25.71 -2.80 -11.86
N ASP A 309 -25.64 -2.08 -10.74
CA ASP A 309 -24.50 -1.94 -9.84
C ASP A 309 -24.43 -3.16 -8.89
N PRO A 310 -23.42 -4.06 -9.02
CA PRO A 310 -23.36 -5.29 -8.24
C PRO A 310 -23.31 -5.09 -6.72
N GLU A 311 -22.75 -3.98 -6.26
CA GLU A 311 -22.77 -3.57 -4.84
C GLU A 311 -24.16 -3.21 -4.32
N CYS A 312 -25.09 -2.87 -5.20
CA CYS A 312 -26.47 -2.51 -4.92
C CYS A 312 -27.46 -3.64 -5.24
N GLU A 313 -27.01 -4.80 -5.75
CA GLU A 313 -27.84 -5.99 -5.95
C GLU A 313 -28.21 -6.64 -4.60
N HIS A 314 -29.10 -6.01 -3.84
CA HIS A 314 -29.51 -6.47 -2.52
C HIS A 314 -31.04 -6.33 -2.34
N PRO A 315 -31.71 -7.24 -1.60
CA PRO A 315 -33.15 -7.12 -1.36
C PRO A 315 -33.57 -5.80 -0.67
N LEU A 316 -32.68 -5.20 0.14
CA LEU A 316 -32.95 -3.93 0.85
C LEU A 316 -32.95 -2.69 -0.07
N THR A 317 -32.40 -2.80 -1.27
CA THR A 317 -32.38 -1.74 -2.29
C THR A 317 -33.34 -2.03 -3.43
N GLY A 318 -34.15 -3.09 -3.32
CA GLY A 318 -35.01 -3.54 -4.41
C GLY A 318 -34.23 -4.15 -5.57
N TYR A 319 -33.07 -4.77 -5.32
CA TYR A 319 -32.14 -5.21 -6.37
C TYR A 319 -31.76 -4.06 -7.31
N ASP A 320 -31.21 -3.02 -6.68
CA ASP A 320 -30.76 -1.81 -7.37
C ASP A 320 -31.90 -1.02 -8.01
N GLY A 321 -32.97 -0.79 -7.26
CA GLY A 321 -34.18 -0.14 -7.79
C GLY A 321 -34.84 -0.95 -8.92
N GLY A 322 -34.56 -2.25 -9.01
CA GLY A 322 -35.03 -3.14 -10.07
C GLY A 322 -34.10 -3.24 -11.29
N ASP A 323 -32.98 -2.53 -11.32
CA ASP A 323 -32.05 -2.54 -12.46
C ASP A 323 -31.35 -3.89 -12.62
N CYS A 324 -31.03 -4.57 -11.52
CA CYS A 324 -30.41 -5.90 -11.56
C CYS A 324 -31.41 -7.05 -11.71
N ARG A 325 -32.64 -6.88 -11.21
CA ARG A 325 -33.69 -7.91 -11.28
C ARG A 325 -35.05 -7.30 -11.59
N ARG A 326 -35.47 -7.43 -12.85
CA ARG A 326 -36.83 -7.08 -13.27
C ARG A 326 -37.79 -8.19 -12.86
N LEU A 327 -38.63 -7.90 -11.87
CA LEU A 327 -39.71 -8.80 -11.43
C LEU A 327 -40.90 -8.63 -12.37
N GLY A 328 -41.08 -9.54 -13.34
CA GLY A 328 -42.29 -9.62 -14.16
C GLY A 328 -42.58 -8.40 -15.04
N ARG A 329 -43.78 -8.35 -15.64
CA ARG A 329 -44.30 -7.15 -16.31
C ARG A 329 -45.21 -6.42 -15.32
N CYS A 330 -44.91 -5.16 -15.04
CA CYS A 330 -45.85 -4.26 -14.39
C CYS A 330 -46.93 -3.82 -15.40
N TYR A 331 -48.20 -3.91 -15.03
CA TYR A 331 -49.32 -3.49 -15.87
C TYR A 331 -49.88 -2.15 -15.38
N ASP A 332 -50.35 -1.30 -16.29
CA ASP A 332 -50.84 0.04 -15.95
C ASP A 332 -51.99 0.07 -14.93
N TRP A 333 -52.80 -0.99 -14.84
CA TRP A 333 -53.94 -1.05 -13.93
C TRP A 333 -53.60 -1.47 -12.50
N VAL A 334 -52.41 -2.05 -12.26
CA VAL A 334 -51.95 -2.34 -10.89
C VAL A 334 -51.12 -1.19 -10.33
N ARG A 335 -50.72 -0.23 -11.17
CA ARG A 335 -50.03 0.97 -10.71
C ARG A 335 -50.97 1.92 -10.01
N ARG A 336 -50.53 2.44 -8.86
CA ARG A 336 -51.29 3.41 -8.04
C ARG A 336 -52.68 2.91 -7.62
N ASP A 337 -52.83 1.61 -7.40
CA ASP A 337 -54.10 0.98 -7.03
C ASP A 337 -54.38 1.01 -5.51
N GLY A 338 -53.47 1.60 -4.73
CA GLY A 338 -53.52 1.68 -3.28
C GLY A 338 -52.90 0.47 -2.59
N VAL A 339 -52.17 -0.39 -3.31
CA VAL A 339 -51.38 -1.51 -2.81
C VAL A 339 -49.94 -1.33 -3.29
N CYS A 340 -48.94 -1.73 -2.48
CA CYS A 340 -47.55 -1.78 -2.97
C CYS A 340 -47.30 -3.12 -3.67
N ASN A 341 -47.36 -3.11 -5.00
CA ASN A 341 -47.10 -4.23 -5.89
C ASN A 341 -45.59 -4.33 -6.14
N MET A 342 -44.97 -5.38 -5.60
CA MET A 342 -43.50 -5.52 -5.60
C MET A 342 -42.92 -5.74 -7.01
N GLU A 343 -43.72 -6.24 -7.95
CA GLU A 343 -43.40 -6.32 -9.38
C GLU A 343 -43.26 -4.93 -10.04
N CYS A 344 -43.98 -3.93 -9.53
CA CYS A 344 -43.95 -2.54 -9.98
C CYS A 344 -43.04 -1.66 -9.10
N ASN A 345 -42.43 -2.23 -8.05
CA ASN A 345 -41.60 -1.51 -7.10
C ASN A 345 -40.16 -1.34 -7.61
N ASN A 346 -40.02 -0.66 -8.74
CA ASN A 346 -38.77 -0.40 -9.44
C ASN A 346 -38.77 1.02 -10.03
N MET A 347 -37.61 1.50 -10.48
CA MET A 347 -37.46 2.87 -10.98
C MET A 347 -38.30 3.16 -12.23
N LEU A 348 -38.44 2.20 -13.14
CA LEU A 348 -39.17 2.38 -14.41
C LEU A 348 -40.67 2.57 -14.18
N ASP A 349 -41.20 1.87 -13.20
CA ASP A 349 -42.61 1.94 -12.79
C ASP A 349 -42.84 2.93 -11.63
N ASN A 350 -41.85 3.80 -11.39
CA ASN A 350 -41.89 4.86 -10.38
C ASN A 350 -42.28 4.35 -8.98
N PHE A 351 -41.74 3.18 -8.61
CA PHE A 351 -41.98 2.49 -7.34
C PHE A 351 -43.47 2.31 -7.05
N ASP A 352 -44.16 1.74 -8.03
CA ASP A 352 -45.62 1.56 -8.08
C ASP A 352 -46.40 2.89 -8.08
N ASP A 353 -45.92 3.83 -8.91
CA ASP A 353 -46.40 5.23 -8.96
C ASP A 353 -46.52 5.88 -7.56
N GLY A 354 -45.57 5.52 -6.68
CA GLY A 354 -45.43 6.02 -5.32
C GLY A 354 -46.15 5.23 -4.23
N ASP A 355 -46.94 4.20 -4.55
CA ASP A 355 -47.65 3.42 -3.53
C ASP A 355 -46.70 2.65 -2.60
N CYS A 356 -45.55 2.19 -3.12
CA CYS A 356 -44.52 1.52 -2.32
C CYS A 356 -43.75 2.44 -1.37
N CYS A 357 -43.86 3.75 -1.57
CA CYS A 357 -43.28 4.80 -0.71
C CYS A 357 -44.35 5.59 0.06
N ASN A 358 -45.61 5.15 0.04
CA ASN A 358 -46.70 5.81 0.75
C ASN A 358 -46.93 5.18 2.14
N PRO A 359 -46.71 5.93 3.25
CA PRO A 359 -46.84 5.40 4.61
C PRO A 359 -48.29 5.04 5.00
N ARG A 360 -49.29 5.47 4.23
CA ARG A 360 -50.69 5.06 4.43
C ARG A 360 -51.02 3.72 3.78
N VAL A 361 -50.21 3.29 2.81
CA VAL A 361 -50.43 2.07 2.01
C VAL A 361 -49.58 0.92 2.53
N THR A 362 -48.29 1.18 2.80
CA THR A 362 -47.32 0.14 3.14
C THR A 362 -46.37 0.54 4.26
N ASN A 363 -45.62 -0.43 4.77
CA ASN A 363 -44.48 -0.17 5.63
C ASN A 363 -43.28 0.30 4.77
N VAL A 364 -43.22 1.61 4.53
CA VAL A 364 -42.18 2.28 3.73
C VAL A 364 -40.75 1.92 4.13
N LYS A 365 -40.48 1.58 5.39
CA LYS A 365 -39.16 1.14 5.86
C LYS A 365 -38.69 -0.20 5.26
N LYS A 366 -39.62 -0.97 4.69
CA LYS A 366 -39.35 -2.27 4.07
C LYS A 366 -39.53 -2.25 2.55
N THR A 367 -40.39 -1.38 2.04
CA THR A 367 -40.82 -1.39 0.64
C THR A 367 -40.43 -0.15 -0.14
N CYS A 368 -40.07 0.96 0.50
CA CYS A 368 -39.69 2.17 -0.23
C CYS A 368 -38.24 2.08 -0.67
N PHE A 369 -38.03 1.85 -1.97
CA PHE A 369 -36.69 1.80 -2.57
C PHE A 369 -36.32 3.08 -3.32
N ASP A 370 -37.28 3.99 -3.51
CA ASP A 370 -37.10 5.28 -4.16
C ASP A 370 -36.05 6.15 -3.44
N PRO A 371 -34.89 6.43 -4.06
CA PRO A 371 -33.86 7.26 -3.46
C PRO A 371 -34.28 8.71 -3.24
N GLU A 372 -35.29 9.22 -3.97
CA GLU A 372 -35.80 10.58 -3.86
C GLU A 372 -36.91 10.74 -2.79
N SER A 373 -37.48 9.63 -2.33
CA SER A 373 -38.57 9.65 -1.36
C SER A 373 -38.11 10.13 0.02
N PRO A 374 -38.84 11.06 0.67
CA PRO A 374 -38.56 11.49 2.04
C PRO A 374 -38.86 10.41 3.09
N HIS A 375 -39.46 9.29 2.68
CA HIS A 375 -39.89 8.20 3.54
C HIS A 375 -38.96 6.97 3.50
N ARG A 376 -37.84 7.08 2.80
CA ARG A 376 -36.82 6.03 2.68
C ARG A 376 -35.91 5.92 3.90
#